data_AF-A0A850HSI7-F1
#
_entry.id   AF-A0A850HSI7-F1
#
_cell.length_a   1.000
_cell.length_b   1.000
_cell.length_c   1.000
_cell.angle_alpha   90.00
_cell.angle_beta   90.00
_cell.angle_gamma   90.00
#
_symmetry.space_group_name_H-M   'P 1'
#
loop_
_entity.id
_entity.type
_entity.pdbx_description
1 polymer ?
#
loop_
_entity_poly.entity_id
_entity_poly.type
_entity_poly.pdbx_seq_one_letter_code
_entity_poly.pdbx_strand_id
1 'polypeptide(L)'
;MGLDSYWRRRSGNQIVEANDVKLPRELQLVGGMFSDHGDGSFRGKVYAPFIKAATNVDIYQDVIDNDVVKVMAERLEKTEIVRRPYDISLQEFEDLRTMFRTYADAGCCLVGWW
;
A
#
# COMPACT_ATOMS: atom_id res chain seq x y z
N MET A 1 13.03 7.79 -12.30
CA MET A 1 11.84 6.94 -12.53
C MET A 1 11.43 6.41 -11.17
N GLY A 2 10.22 6.73 -10.72
CA GLY A 2 9.84 6.56 -9.32
C GLY A 2 8.46 5.93 -9.24
N LEU A 3 8.38 4.86 -8.46
CA LEU A 3 7.19 4.07 -8.24
C LEU A 3 6.14 4.86 -7.47
N ASP A 4 4.98 5.05 -8.10
CA ASP A 4 3.71 5.37 -7.46
C ASP A 4 2.86 4.09 -7.38
N SER A 5 2.03 3.96 -6.34
CA SER A 5 1.25 2.75 -6.09
C SER A 5 -0.22 3.12 -5.86
N TYR A 6 -1.10 2.51 -6.65
CA TYR A 6 -2.53 2.81 -6.68
C TYR A 6 -3.35 1.60 -6.26
N TRP A 7 -4.34 1.84 -5.42
CA TRP A 7 -5.35 0.86 -5.08
C TRP A 7 -6.42 0.82 -6.17
N ARG A 8 -6.70 -0.39 -6.63
CA ARG A 8 -7.65 -0.67 -7.71
C ARG A 8 -8.46 -1.91 -7.36
N ARG A 9 -9.56 -2.14 -8.08
CA ARG A 9 -10.35 -3.36 -7.98
C ARG A 9 -10.30 -4.13 -9.29
N ARG A 10 -10.22 -5.45 -9.20
CA ARG A 10 -10.38 -6.33 -10.35
C ARG A 10 -11.87 -6.57 -10.60
N SER A 11 -12.33 -6.28 -11.82
CA SER A 11 -13.68 -6.56 -12.31
C SER A 11 -13.58 -7.41 -13.57
N GLY A 12 -13.66 -8.73 -13.41
CA GLY A 12 -13.31 -9.67 -14.47
C GLY A 12 -11.86 -9.50 -14.93
N ASN A 13 -11.68 -9.19 -16.23
CA ASN A 13 -10.36 -8.93 -16.82
C ASN A 13 -9.93 -7.46 -16.77
N GLN A 14 -10.72 -6.58 -16.16
CA GLN A 14 -10.43 -5.15 -16.07
C GLN A 14 -9.95 -4.77 -14.67
N ILE A 15 -9.10 -3.74 -14.62
CA ILE A 15 -8.68 -3.07 -13.40
C ILE A 15 -9.36 -1.71 -13.38
N VAL A 16 -10.15 -1.45 -12.34
CA VAL A 16 -10.96 -0.23 -12.21
C VAL A 16 -10.63 0.50 -10.91
N GLU A 17 -11.02 1.76 -10.85
CA GLU A 17 -10.89 2.60 -9.65
C GLU A 17 -11.59 1.98 -8.43
N ALA A 18 -11.03 2.18 -7.23
CA ALA A 18 -11.56 1.69 -5.96
C ALA A 18 -12.19 2.82 -5.12
N ASN A 19 -12.92 3.74 -5.77
CA ASN A 19 -13.44 4.97 -5.16
C ASN A 19 -14.52 4.75 -4.08
N ASP A 20 -15.07 3.53 -4.00
CA ASP A 20 -16.05 3.15 -2.98
C ASP A 20 -15.41 2.76 -1.64
N VAL A 21 -14.09 2.54 -1.60
CA VAL A 21 -13.39 2.15 -0.38
C VAL A 21 -13.25 3.36 0.54
N LYS A 22 -13.79 3.25 1.75
CA LYS A 22 -13.70 4.30 2.76
C LYS A 22 -12.63 3.94 3.78
N LEU A 23 -11.61 4.79 3.88
CA LEU A 23 -10.62 4.69 4.94
C LEU A 23 -11.24 5.06 6.29
N PRO A 24 -10.84 4.39 7.39
CA PRO A 24 -11.39 4.65 8.72
C PRO A 24 -10.95 6.01 9.29
N ARG A 25 -9.92 6.63 8.70
CA ARG A 25 -9.39 7.95 9.02
C ARG A 25 -8.56 8.47 7.86
N GLU A 26 -8.26 9.77 7.87
CA GLU A 26 -7.26 10.35 6.96
C GLU A 26 -5.87 9.77 7.27
N LEU A 27 -5.17 9.40 6.21
CA LEU A 27 -3.80 8.88 6.26
C LEU A 27 -2.82 9.98 5.85
N GLN A 28 -1.58 9.88 6.30
CA GLN A 28 -0.51 10.86 6.06
C GLN A 28 0.73 10.15 5.50
N LEU A 29 0.54 9.48 4.37
CA LEU A 29 1.64 8.89 3.61
C LEU A 29 2.24 9.91 2.65
N VAL A 30 3.49 9.71 2.26
CA VAL A 30 4.16 10.52 1.24
C VAL A 30 3.49 10.24 -0.11
N GLY A 31 3.02 11.31 -0.73
CA GLY A 31 2.56 11.33 -2.12
C GLY A 31 3.64 11.74 -3.10
N GLY A 32 3.40 11.45 -4.38
CA GLY A 32 4.21 11.86 -5.52
C GLY A 32 3.53 12.95 -6.34
N MET A 33 4.09 13.26 -7.51
CA MET A 33 3.42 14.13 -8.48
C MET A 33 2.13 13.51 -9.03
N PHE A 34 2.05 12.17 -9.04
CA PHE A 34 0.93 11.42 -9.59
C PHE A 34 0.15 10.63 -8.54
N SER A 35 0.60 10.59 -7.28
CA SER A 35 -0.05 9.83 -6.21
C SER A 35 -0.47 10.74 -5.06
N ASP A 36 -1.52 10.33 -4.37
CA ASP A 36 -2.07 10.96 -3.18
C ASP A 36 -1.26 10.63 -1.92
N HIS A 37 -1.74 11.13 -0.79
CA HIS A 37 -1.11 11.02 0.53
C HIS A 37 -1.72 9.87 1.36
N GLY A 38 -2.25 8.85 0.69
CA GLY A 38 -2.85 7.71 1.34
C GLY A 38 -4.34 7.50 1.06
N ASP A 39 -4.98 8.36 0.26
CA ASP A 39 -6.37 8.17 -0.18
C ASP A 39 -6.37 7.57 -1.59
N GLY A 40 -6.46 6.25 -1.70
CA GLY A 40 -6.42 5.54 -2.99
C GLY A 40 -5.02 5.34 -3.58
N SER A 41 -4.00 6.11 -3.19
CA SER A 41 -2.63 5.92 -3.67
C SER A 41 -1.55 6.47 -2.73
N PHE A 42 -0.30 6.10 -2.97
CA PHE A 42 0.88 6.56 -2.23
C PHE A 42 2.17 6.45 -3.07
N ARG A 43 3.23 7.14 -2.64
CA ARG A 43 4.55 7.08 -3.29
C ARG A 43 5.27 5.78 -2.93
N GLY A 44 4.99 4.71 -3.70
CA GLY A 44 5.55 3.38 -3.49
C GLY A 44 7.07 3.35 -3.24
N LYS A 45 7.84 4.14 -3.98
CA LYS A 45 9.31 4.20 -3.84
C LYS A 45 9.78 4.51 -2.42
N VAL A 46 9.05 5.35 -1.66
CA VAL A 46 9.42 5.73 -0.28
C VAL A 46 9.33 4.53 0.65
N TYR A 47 8.30 3.71 0.48
CA TYR A 47 7.99 2.61 1.39
C TYR A 47 8.47 1.25 0.90
N ALA A 48 8.90 1.12 -0.36
CA ALA A 48 9.30 -0.15 -0.95
C ALA A 48 10.32 -0.94 -0.14
N PRO A 49 11.42 -0.35 0.41
CA PRO A 49 12.37 -1.10 1.23
C PRO A 49 11.72 -1.69 2.49
N PHE A 50 10.89 -0.89 3.17
CA PHE A 50 10.19 -1.32 4.37
C PHE A 50 9.14 -2.38 4.06
N ILE A 51 8.28 -2.16 3.07
CA ILE A 51 7.24 -3.11 2.67
C ILE A 51 7.87 -4.44 2.28
N LYS A 52 8.97 -4.42 1.51
CA LYS A 52 9.69 -5.65 1.16
C LYS A 52 10.26 -6.35 2.39
N ALA A 53 10.85 -5.62 3.33
CA ALA A 53 11.37 -6.21 4.56
C ALA A 53 10.27 -6.81 5.45
N ALA A 54 9.14 -6.11 5.60
CA ALA A 54 8.03 -6.53 6.46
C ALA A 54 7.20 -7.66 5.83
N THR A 55 6.99 -7.61 4.51
CA THR A 55 6.05 -8.50 3.82
C THR A 55 6.72 -9.53 2.93
N ASN A 56 8.02 -9.45 2.68
CA ASN A 56 8.75 -10.26 1.69
C ASN A 56 8.16 -10.18 0.27
N VAL A 57 7.44 -9.10 -0.05
CA VAL A 57 6.88 -8.84 -1.38
C VAL A 57 7.53 -7.57 -1.94
N ASP A 58 8.00 -7.66 -3.17
CA ASP A 58 8.51 -6.50 -3.90
C ASP A 58 7.33 -5.74 -4.53
N ILE A 59 7.18 -4.45 -4.27
CA ILE A 59 6.08 -3.65 -4.83
C ILE A 59 6.39 -3.06 -6.21
N TYR A 60 7.59 -3.28 -6.75
CA TYR A 60 7.92 -2.98 -8.14
C TYR A 60 7.34 -4.06 -9.08
N GLN A 61 6.01 -4.19 -9.09
CA GLN A 61 5.24 -5.09 -9.94
C GLN A 61 4.10 -4.32 -10.61
N ASP A 62 3.70 -4.73 -11.80
CA ASP A 62 2.56 -4.14 -12.51
C ASP A 62 1.27 -4.23 -11.68
N VAL A 63 1.00 -5.41 -11.13
CA VAL A 63 -0.19 -5.69 -10.33
C VAL A 63 0.16 -6.69 -9.23
N ILE A 64 -0.27 -6.40 -8.01
CA ILE A 64 -0.26 -7.32 -6.86
C ILE A 64 -1.72 -7.64 -6.53
N ASP A 65 -2.12 -8.87 -6.79
CA ASP A 65 -3.50 -9.32 -6.60
C ASP A 65 -3.91 -9.37 -5.12
N ASN A 66 -5.24 -9.36 -4.89
CA ASN A 66 -5.81 -9.19 -3.56
C ASN A 66 -5.40 -10.29 -2.56
N ASP A 67 -5.20 -11.52 -3.02
CA ASP A 67 -4.71 -12.62 -2.20
C ASP A 67 -3.32 -12.33 -1.64
N VAL A 68 -2.42 -11.77 -2.46
CA VAL A 68 -1.10 -11.33 -2.01
C VAL A 68 -1.21 -10.10 -1.10
N VAL A 69 -2.06 -9.13 -1.44
CA VAL A 69 -2.31 -7.94 -0.59
C VAL A 69 -2.79 -8.33 0.82
N LYS A 70 -3.66 -9.35 0.94
CA LYS A 70 -4.10 -9.89 2.24
C LYS A 70 -2.93 -10.43 3.06
N VAL A 71 -2.05 -11.22 2.43
CA VAL A 71 -0.83 -11.72 3.08
C VAL A 71 0.08 -10.57 3.51
N MET A 72 0.21 -9.52 2.68
CA MET A 72 0.98 -8.32 3.02
C MET A 72 0.38 -7.60 4.24
N ALA A 73 -0.94 -7.41 4.29
CA ALA A 73 -1.63 -6.78 5.41
C ALA A 73 -1.43 -7.55 6.72
N GLU A 74 -1.58 -8.87 6.70
CA GLU A 74 -1.34 -9.72 7.87
C GLU A 74 0.13 -9.67 8.37
N ARG A 75 1.09 -9.56 7.45
CA ARG A 75 2.51 -9.44 7.80
C ARG A 75 2.84 -8.08 8.38
N LEU A 76 2.30 -7.00 7.80
CA LEU A 76 2.43 -5.65 8.35
C LEU A 76 1.83 -5.56 9.76
N GLU A 77 0.71 -6.25 10.02
CA GLU A 77 0.11 -6.30 11.36
C GLU A 77 0.95 -7.02 12.41
N LYS A 78 1.75 -8.01 12.00
CA LYS A 78 2.65 -8.73 12.90
C LYS A 78 4.03 -8.08 13.01
N THR A 79 4.28 -7.03 12.23
CA THR A 79 5.57 -6.32 12.22
C THR A 79 5.63 -5.37 13.42
N GLU A 80 6.69 -5.48 14.21
CA GLU A 80 7.00 -4.55 15.28
C GLU A 80 8.17 -3.65 14.88
N ILE A 81 8.00 -2.33 14.99
CA ILE A 81 9.08 -1.37 14.75
C ILE A 81 9.77 -1.04 16.07
N VAL A 82 10.83 -1.81 16.38
CA VAL A 82 11.65 -1.60 17.60
C VAL A 82 12.71 -0.51 17.38
N ARG A 83 13.12 -0.28 16.13
CA ARG A 83 14.04 0.79 15.67
C ARG A 83 13.57 1.23 14.29
N ARG A 84 13.82 2.50 13.89
CA ARG A 84 13.45 3.05 12.58
C ARG A 84 14.58 2.81 11.56
N PRO A 85 14.60 1.71 10.80
CA PRO A 85 15.71 1.34 9.95
C PRO A 85 15.55 1.89 8.52
N TYR A 86 14.40 2.50 8.20
CA TYR A 86 13.94 2.80 6.85
C TYR A 86 13.43 4.24 6.70
N ASP A 87 13.81 5.15 7.60
CA ASP A 87 13.37 6.56 7.62
C ASP A 87 11.84 6.78 7.63
N ILE A 88 11.06 5.74 7.96
CA ILE A 88 9.61 5.86 8.15
C ILE A 88 9.30 6.29 9.58
N SER A 89 8.30 7.16 9.72
CA SER A 89 7.75 7.49 11.03
C SER A 89 6.82 6.38 11.56
N LEU A 90 6.60 6.37 12.87
CA LEU A 90 5.61 5.46 13.47
C LEU A 90 4.19 5.73 12.94
N GLN A 91 3.87 7.00 12.66
CA GLN A 91 2.59 7.38 12.08
C GLN A 91 2.41 6.79 10.68
N GLU A 92 3.40 6.96 9.80
CA GLU A 92 3.36 6.37 8.45
C GLU A 92 3.27 4.85 8.48
N PHE A 93 3.92 4.20 9.46
CA PHE A 93 3.80 2.76 9.62
C PHE A 93 2.36 2.34 9.97
N GLU A 94 1.74 3.00 10.94
CA GLU A 94 0.34 2.73 11.30
C GLU A 94 -0.63 3.08 10.15
N ASP A 95 -0.30 4.10 9.36
CA ASP A 95 -1.05 4.46 8.16
C ASP A 95 -0.94 3.38 7.07
N LEU A 96 0.26 2.85 6.83
CA LEU A 96 0.47 1.72 5.92
C LEU A 96 -0.32 0.48 6.37
N ARG A 97 -0.30 0.14 7.67
CA ARG A 97 -1.10 -0.99 8.20
C ARG A 97 -2.59 -0.77 7.95
N THR A 98 -3.08 0.42 8.29
CA THR A 98 -4.49 0.81 8.13
C THR A 98 -4.90 0.72 6.65
N MET A 99 -4.07 1.25 5.76
CA MET A 99 -4.27 1.23 4.32
C MET A 99 -4.33 -0.18 3.77
N PHE A 100 -3.27 -0.98 3.98
CA PHE A 100 -3.17 -2.33 3.44
C PHE A 100 -4.31 -3.20 3.95
N ARG A 101 -4.65 -3.12 5.25
CA ARG A 101 -5.79 -3.85 5.80
C ARG A 101 -7.11 -3.45 5.14
N THR A 102 -7.37 -2.15 5.03
CA THR A 102 -8.63 -1.64 4.49
C THR A 102 -8.83 -2.07 3.02
N TYR A 103 -7.81 -1.92 2.19
CA TYR A 103 -7.88 -2.32 0.78
C TYR A 103 -7.82 -3.84 0.58
N ALA A 104 -7.12 -4.58 1.46
CA ALA A 104 -7.16 -6.04 1.47
C ALA A 104 -8.60 -6.56 1.70
N ASP A 105 -9.27 -6.04 2.72
CA ASP A 105 -10.62 -6.44 3.11
C ASP A 105 -11.66 -6.02 2.04
N ALA A 106 -11.44 -4.89 1.37
CA ALA A 106 -12.26 -4.40 0.27
C ALA A 106 -12.08 -5.15 -1.08
N GLY A 107 -11.22 -6.19 -1.11
CA GLY A 107 -10.98 -6.99 -2.31
C GLY A 107 -10.13 -6.29 -3.38
N CYS A 108 -9.34 -5.28 -3.00
CA CYS A 108 -8.53 -4.49 -3.93
C CYS A 108 -7.18 -5.13 -4.23
N CYS A 109 -6.59 -4.76 -5.36
CA CYS A 109 -5.23 -5.02 -5.77
C CYS A 109 -4.39 -3.73 -5.72
N LEU A 110 -3.07 -3.88 -5.69
CA LEU A 110 -2.12 -2.77 -5.77
C LEU A 110 -1.51 -2.72 -7.17
N VAL A 111 -1.53 -1.56 -7.82
CA VAL A 111 -1.01 -1.36 -9.18
C VAL A 111 0.17 -0.40 -9.12
N GLY A 112 1.29 -0.79 -9.70
CA GLY A 112 2.48 0.06 -9.81
C GLY A 112 2.43 0.99 -11.03
N TRP A 113 3.06 2.15 -10.92
CA TRP A 113 3.27 3.12 -12.00
C TRP A 113 4.69 3.68 -11.94
N TRP A 114 5.45 3.68 -13.05
CA TRP A 114 6.89 4.01 -13.06
C TRP A 114 7.38 4.77 -14.30
#